data_AF-A0A357EL20-F1
#
_entry.id   AF-A0A357EL20-F1
#
_cell.length_a   1.000
_cell.length_b   1.000
_cell.length_c   1.000
_cell.angle_alpha   90.00
_cell.angle_beta   90.00
_cell.angle_gamma   90.00
#
_symmetry.space_group_name_H-M   'P 1'
#
loop_
_entity.id
_entity.type
_entity.pdbx_description
1 polymer ?
#
loop_
_entity_poly.entity_id
_entity_poly.type
_entity_poly.pdbx_seq_one_letter_code
_entity_poly.pdbx_strand_id
1 'polypeptide(L)'
;MTEILGEDHRRLERLLDSAVSGDGYVERESYDRFRAGLLRHIGMEEKILLPAVQRRRGREPLPISTKLRLDHGAIAALLMPTPTSGVLATLRMILEQHNLIEEGSDGLYQTCDRLLRDEVDQLMVQLHAAPDVTVLPCSDAPAVLGAVRRTVERAGFKLPSDFPG
;
A
#
# COMPACT_ATOMS: atom_id res chain seq x y z
N MET A 1 11.25 2.86 12.33
CA MET A 1 10.43 2.61 11.13
C MET A 1 9.46 1.48 11.40
N THR A 2 9.93 0.32 11.87
CA THR A 2 9.08 -0.85 12.16
C THR A 2 7.88 -0.50 13.04
N GLU A 3 8.10 0.20 14.14
CA GLU A 3 7.01 0.57 15.06
C GLU A 3 5.95 1.48 14.41
N ILE A 4 6.40 2.55 13.75
CA ILE A 4 5.53 3.61 13.24
C ILE A 4 4.74 3.14 12.02
N LEU A 5 5.41 2.53 11.04
CA LEU A 5 4.74 2.08 9.82
C LEU A 5 3.95 0.78 10.05
N GLY A 6 4.39 -0.09 10.95
CA GLY A 6 3.58 -1.21 11.41
C GLY A 6 2.33 -0.77 12.17
N GLU A 7 2.38 0.32 12.95
CA GLU A 7 1.16 0.89 13.53
C GLU A 7 0.26 1.56 12.47
N ASP A 8 0.87 2.16 11.45
CA ASP A 8 0.13 2.71 10.30
C ASP A 8 -0.64 1.59 9.57
N HIS A 9 -0.03 0.42 9.36
CA HIS A 9 -0.71 -0.78 8.83
C HIS A 9 -1.89 -1.20 9.69
N ARG A 10 -1.70 -1.34 11.01
CA ARG A 10 -2.79 -1.70 11.93
C ARG A 10 -3.91 -0.67 11.91
N ARG A 11 -3.59 0.63 11.77
CA ARG A 11 -4.60 1.70 11.61
C ARG A 11 -5.38 1.53 10.30
N LEU A 12 -4.69 1.25 9.19
CA LEU A 12 -5.31 1.06 7.88
C LEU A 12 -6.20 -0.18 7.82
N GLU A 13 -5.76 -1.28 8.45
CA GLU A 13 -6.57 -2.49 8.62
C GLU A 13 -7.88 -2.19 9.37
N ARG A 14 -7.79 -1.50 10.53
CA ARG A 14 -8.99 -1.08 11.28
C ARG A 14 -9.92 -0.19 10.45
N LEU A 15 -9.38 0.72 9.64
CA LEU A 15 -10.19 1.58 8.77
C LEU A 15 -10.91 0.75 7.70
N LEU A 16 -10.22 -0.18 7.05
CA LEU A 16 -10.82 -1.06 6.05
C LEU A 16 -11.91 -1.94 6.68
N ASP A 17 -11.64 -2.55 7.84
CA ASP A 17 -12.61 -3.37 8.56
C ASP A 17 -13.84 -2.56 8.97
N SER A 18 -13.65 -1.33 9.46
CA SER A 18 -14.78 -0.45 9.82
C SER A 18 -15.62 -0.01 8.62
N ALA A 19 -15.02 0.03 7.42
CA ALA A 19 -15.71 0.43 6.21
C ALA A 19 -16.58 -0.70 5.63
N VAL A 20 -16.33 -1.96 5.98
CA VAL A 20 -17.00 -3.13 5.38
C VAL A 20 -17.89 -3.79 6.43
N SER A 21 -19.21 -3.76 6.18
CA SER A 21 -20.21 -4.43 7.01
C SER A 21 -20.27 -5.93 6.71
N GLY A 22 -20.77 -6.72 7.67
CA GLY A 22 -20.86 -8.18 7.54
C GLY A 22 -21.78 -8.68 6.42
N ASP A 23 -22.67 -7.84 5.91
CA ASP A 23 -23.55 -8.08 4.75
C ASP A 23 -22.93 -7.66 3.41
N GLY A 24 -21.67 -7.18 3.42
CA GLY A 24 -20.96 -6.71 2.24
C GLY A 24 -21.24 -5.25 1.87
N TYR A 25 -22.03 -4.51 2.66
CA TYR A 25 -22.18 -3.07 2.48
C TYR A 25 -20.86 -2.35 2.79
N VAL A 26 -20.43 -1.47 1.90
CA VAL A 26 -19.24 -0.63 2.08
C VAL A 26 -19.65 0.81 2.34
N GLU A 27 -19.32 1.31 3.53
CA GLU A 27 -19.53 2.71 3.90
C GLU A 27 -18.49 3.58 3.18
N ARG A 28 -18.98 4.48 2.33
CA ARG A 28 -18.17 5.18 1.33
C ARG A 28 -17.15 6.13 1.95
N GLU A 29 -17.53 6.88 2.98
CA GLU A 29 -16.65 7.86 3.60
C GLU A 29 -15.48 7.18 4.31
N SER A 30 -15.76 6.11 5.06
CA SER A 30 -14.75 5.28 5.73
C SER A 30 -13.83 4.61 4.72
N TYR A 31 -14.38 4.10 3.61
CA TYR A 31 -13.56 3.52 2.55
C TYR A 31 -12.68 4.57 1.87
N ASP A 32 -13.19 5.78 1.59
CA ASP A 32 -12.40 6.86 1.03
C ASP A 32 -11.28 7.32 1.99
N ARG A 33 -11.53 7.34 3.32
CA ARG A 33 -10.47 7.55 4.33
C ARG A 33 -9.41 6.46 4.31
N PHE A 34 -9.81 5.20 4.19
CA PHE A 34 -8.86 4.08 4.04
C PHE A 34 -8.01 4.24 2.76
N ARG A 35 -8.63 4.51 1.61
CA ARG A 35 -7.92 4.70 0.33
C ARG A 35 -6.92 5.84 0.40
N ALA A 36 -7.34 6.99 0.95
CA ALA A 36 -6.48 8.14 1.14
C ALA A 36 -5.29 7.81 2.07
N GLY A 37 -5.57 7.15 3.19
CA GLY A 37 -4.54 6.72 4.13
C GLY A 37 -3.52 5.75 3.51
N LEU A 38 -3.99 4.75 2.77
CA LEU A 38 -3.12 3.74 2.15
C LEU A 38 -2.27 4.35 1.02
N LEU A 39 -2.81 5.27 0.22
CA LEU A 39 -2.03 5.98 -0.79
C LEU A 39 -1.00 6.93 -0.16
N ARG A 40 -1.34 7.56 0.98
CA ARG A 40 -0.39 8.35 1.77
C ARG A 40 0.73 7.45 2.30
N HIS A 41 0.40 6.26 2.80
CA HIS A 41 1.35 5.26 3.28
C HIS A 41 2.35 4.87 2.19
N ILE A 42 1.87 4.37 1.06
CA ILE A 42 2.70 4.05 -0.12
C ILE A 42 3.56 5.25 -0.51
N GLY A 43 3.00 6.47 -0.46
CA GLY A 43 3.72 7.71 -0.72
C GLY A 43 4.89 7.94 0.23
N MET A 44 4.75 7.64 1.53
CA MET A 44 5.83 7.72 2.51
C MET A 44 6.96 6.78 2.15
N GLU A 45 6.66 5.54 1.80
CA GLU A 45 7.69 4.55 1.47
C GLU A 45 8.41 4.90 0.16
N GLU A 46 7.64 5.21 -0.88
CA GLU A 46 8.14 5.48 -2.22
C GLU A 46 8.96 6.77 -2.32
N LYS A 47 8.58 7.80 -1.57
CA LYS A 47 9.17 9.14 -1.70
C LYS A 47 10.14 9.48 -0.57
N ILE A 48 10.07 8.78 0.56
CA ILE A 48 10.89 9.09 1.75
C ILE A 48 11.82 7.91 2.04
N LEU A 49 11.28 6.74 2.39
CA LEU A 49 12.10 5.62 2.88
C LEU A 49 12.97 4.97 1.81
N LEU A 50 12.38 4.51 0.70
CA LEU A 50 13.12 3.82 -0.36
C LEU A 50 14.25 4.72 -0.91
N PRO A 51 14.01 6.03 -1.18
CA PRO A 51 15.09 6.94 -1.55
C PRO A 51 16.16 7.12 -0.47
N ALA A 52 15.78 7.19 0.82
CA ALA A 52 16.75 7.31 1.91
C ALA A 52 17.67 6.10 2.00
N VAL A 53 17.11 4.89 1.98
CA VAL A 53 17.92 3.65 1.98
C VAL A 53 18.81 3.59 0.75
N GLN A 54 18.27 3.91 -0.44
CA GLN A 54 19.06 3.91 -1.66
C GLN A 54 20.24 4.89 -1.58
N ARG A 55 20.04 6.09 -1.03
CA ARG A 55 21.15 7.06 -0.81
C ARG A 55 22.20 6.48 0.13
N ARG A 56 21.78 5.88 1.25
CA ARG A 56 22.69 5.25 2.23
C ARG A 56 23.48 4.09 1.64
N ARG A 57 22.91 3.38 0.66
CA ARG A 57 23.55 2.28 -0.10
C ARG A 57 24.29 2.75 -1.36
N GLY A 58 24.75 3.99 -1.42
CA GLY A 58 25.56 4.45 -2.56
C GLY A 58 24.79 4.50 -3.88
N ARG A 59 23.48 4.79 -3.82
CA ARG A 59 22.52 4.84 -4.94
C ARG A 59 22.05 3.48 -5.48
N GLU A 60 22.38 2.38 -4.78
CA GLU A 60 21.87 1.05 -5.13
C GLU A 60 20.51 0.77 -4.45
N PRO A 61 19.45 0.42 -5.21
CA PRO A 61 18.15 0.08 -4.64
C PRO A 61 18.21 -1.27 -3.91
N LEU A 62 17.39 -1.46 -2.87
CA LEU A 62 17.27 -2.77 -2.23
C LEU A 62 16.69 -3.79 -3.24
N PRO A 63 17.12 -5.06 -3.21
CA PRO A 63 16.54 -6.08 -4.08
C PRO A 63 15.00 -6.18 -3.98
N ILE A 64 14.46 -6.01 -2.77
CA ILE A 64 13.01 -6.04 -2.51
C ILE A 64 12.25 -4.83 -3.12
N SER A 65 12.93 -3.71 -3.41
CA SER A 65 12.29 -2.48 -3.88
C SER A 65 11.54 -2.67 -5.20
N THR A 66 12.00 -3.55 -6.08
CA THR A 66 11.30 -3.83 -7.35
C THR A 66 9.96 -4.51 -7.11
N LYS A 67 9.90 -5.49 -6.17
CA LYS A 67 8.65 -6.16 -5.81
C LYS A 67 7.68 -5.21 -5.12
N LEU A 68 8.18 -4.41 -4.16
CA LEU A 68 7.37 -3.40 -3.46
C LEU A 68 6.72 -2.43 -4.46
N ARG A 69 7.48 -1.90 -5.43
CA ARG A 69 6.95 -1.01 -6.48
C ARG A 69 5.86 -1.65 -7.34
N LEU A 70 6.00 -2.95 -7.65
CA LEU A 70 4.97 -3.69 -8.37
C LEU A 70 3.71 -3.84 -7.52
N ASP A 71 3.86 -4.16 -6.23
CA ASP A 71 2.77 -4.34 -5.28
C ASP A 71 2.04 -3.03 -5.04
N HIS A 72 2.76 -1.94 -4.79
CA HIS A 72 2.19 -0.60 -4.68
C HIS A 72 1.37 -0.22 -5.90
N GLY A 73 1.85 -0.54 -7.10
CA GLY A 73 1.10 -0.31 -8.33
C GLY A 73 -0.20 -1.11 -8.39
N ALA A 74 -0.15 -2.39 -8.02
CA ALA A 74 -1.33 -3.27 -7.99
C ALA A 74 -2.35 -2.82 -6.93
N ILE A 75 -1.88 -2.50 -5.73
CA ILE A 75 -2.67 -1.97 -4.62
C ILE A 75 -3.35 -0.67 -5.06
N ALA A 76 -2.59 0.32 -5.54
CA ALA A 76 -3.14 1.60 -5.99
C ALA A 76 -4.17 1.44 -7.11
N ALA A 77 -3.97 0.50 -8.02
CA ALA A 77 -4.95 0.19 -9.07
C ALA A 77 -6.25 -0.39 -8.49
N LEU A 78 -6.16 -1.31 -7.53
CA LEU A 78 -7.33 -1.91 -6.85
C LEU A 78 -8.13 -0.90 -6.01
N LEU A 79 -7.57 0.26 -5.68
CA LEU A 79 -8.30 1.35 -5.03
C LEU A 79 -9.15 2.18 -6.01
N MET A 80 -9.11 1.93 -7.32
CA MET A 80 -9.89 2.67 -8.32
C MET A 80 -11.31 2.14 -8.57
N PRO A 81 -11.57 0.84 -8.70
CA PRO A 81 -12.93 0.33 -8.92
C PRO A 81 -13.79 0.42 -7.66
N THR A 82 -15.09 0.16 -7.82
CA THR A 82 -16.03 -0.03 -6.71
C THR A 82 -15.57 -1.20 -5.84
N PRO A 83 -15.59 -1.09 -4.50
CA PRO A 83 -15.10 -2.12 -3.58
C PRO A 83 -16.07 -3.31 -3.47
N THR A 84 -16.19 -4.09 -4.54
CA THR A 84 -16.91 -5.37 -4.49
C THR A 84 -16.17 -6.38 -3.61
N SER A 85 -16.84 -7.45 -3.21
CA SER A 85 -16.22 -8.55 -2.45
C SER A 85 -14.95 -9.08 -3.13
N GLY A 86 -14.97 -9.27 -4.46
CA GLY A 86 -13.81 -9.73 -5.23
C GLY A 86 -12.65 -8.73 -5.23
N VAL A 87 -12.94 -7.43 -5.32
CA VAL A 87 -11.92 -6.37 -5.23
C VAL A 87 -11.30 -6.34 -3.83
N LEU A 88 -12.13 -6.35 -2.79
CA LEU A 88 -11.68 -6.30 -1.40
C LEU A 88 -10.89 -7.55 -1.01
N ALA A 89 -11.34 -8.74 -1.42
CA ALA A 89 -10.62 -9.99 -1.17
C ALA A 89 -9.24 -9.99 -1.86
N THR A 90 -9.18 -9.53 -3.11
CA THR A 90 -7.90 -9.39 -3.82
C THR A 90 -6.98 -8.39 -3.11
N LEU A 91 -7.50 -7.23 -2.73
CA LEU A 91 -6.73 -6.20 -2.04
C LEU A 91 -6.16 -6.73 -0.72
N ARG A 92 -6.97 -7.39 0.11
CA ARG A 92 -6.54 -8.00 1.38
C ARG A 92 -5.45 -9.04 1.18
N MET A 93 -5.63 -9.95 0.21
CA MET A 93 -4.62 -10.96 -0.13
C MET A 93 -3.28 -10.32 -0.52
N ILE A 94 -3.30 -9.26 -1.32
CA ILE A 94 -2.08 -8.57 -1.74
C ILE A 94 -1.44 -7.86 -0.55
N LEU A 95 -2.23 -7.15 0.27
CA LEU A 95 -1.73 -6.47 1.47
C LEU A 95 -1.09 -7.45 2.45
N GLU A 96 -1.69 -8.61 2.70
CA GLU A 96 -1.11 -9.64 3.58
C GLU A 96 0.28 -10.08 3.09
N GLN A 97 0.42 -10.38 1.80
CA GLN A 97 1.70 -10.78 1.22
C GLN A 97 2.73 -9.64 1.16
N HIS A 98 2.24 -8.43 0.92
CA HIS A 98 3.05 -7.21 0.86
C HIS A 98 3.64 -6.86 2.23
N ASN A 99 2.81 -6.87 3.27
CA ASN A 99 3.23 -6.58 4.65
C ASN A 99 4.33 -7.54 5.12
N LEU A 100 4.34 -8.81 4.67
CA LEU A 100 5.43 -9.75 5.00
C LEU A 100 6.79 -9.31 4.44
N ILE A 101 6.82 -8.65 3.28
CA ILE A 101 8.05 -8.12 2.66
C ILE A 101 8.55 -6.90 3.44
N GLU A 102 7.66 -6.15 4.06
CA GLU A 102 7.98 -4.90 4.75
C GLU A 102 8.33 -5.12 6.23
N GLU A 103 7.50 -5.90 6.92
CA GLU A 103 7.57 -6.14 8.36
C GLU A 103 8.39 -7.38 8.75
N GLY A 104 8.79 -8.21 7.78
CA GLY A 104 9.64 -9.37 8.03
C GLY A 104 10.96 -9.00 8.73
N SER A 105 11.61 -9.96 9.38
CA SER A 105 12.88 -9.75 10.09
C SER A 105 14.02 -9.22 9.20
N ASP A 106 13.97 -9.53 7.91
CA ASP A 106 14.86 -9.00 6.87
C ASP A 106 14.12 -8.05 5.90
N GLY A 107 12.94 -7.59 6.30
CA GLY A 107 12.05 -6.74 5.52
C GLY A 107 12.53 -5.30 5.43
N LEU A 108 11.73 -4.49 4.74
CA LEU A 108 12.00 -3.07 4.51
C LEU A 108 12.24 -2.32 5.83
N TYR A 109 11.35 -2.46 6.80
CA TYR A 109 11.37 -1.61 7.99
C TYR A 109 12.55 -1.89 8.90
N GLN A 110 12.85 -3.17 9.14
CA GLN A 110 14.03 -3.56 9.91
C GLN A 110 15.33 -3.14 9.21
N THR A 111 15.36 -3.22 7.88
CA THR A 111 16.49 -2.74 7.08
C THR A 111 16.67 -1.22 7.21
N CYS A 112 15.59 -0.45 7.17
CA CYS A 112 15.61 0.99 7.41
C CYS A 112 16.11 1.31 8.83
N ASP A 113 15.62 0.62 9.86
CA ASP A 113 16.02 0.86 11.25
C ASP A 113 17.51 0.62 11.49
N ARG A 114 18.10 -0.33 10.75
CA ARG A 114 19.55 -0.58 10.78
C ARG A 114 20.33 0.47 10.01
N LEU A 115 19.95 0.78 8.76
CA LEU A 115 20.76 1.59 7.86
C LEU A 115 20.61 3.11 8.09
N LEU A 116 19.43 3.54 8.53
CA LEU A 116 19.03 4.94 8.66
C LEU A 116 18.99 5.42 10.12
N ARG A 117 19.64 4.69 11.04
CA ARG A 117 19.68 5.00 12.47
C ARG A 117 20.10 6.45 12.75
N ASP A 118 21.10 6.94 12.02
CA ASP A 118 21.66 8.28 12.21
C ASP A 118 20.77 9.40 11.62
N GLU A 119 19.77 9.04 10.81
CA GLU A 119 18.84 9.95 10.13
C GLU A 119 17.42 9.85 10.70
N VAL A 120 17.22 9.06 11.76
CA VAL A 120 15.88 8.67 12.25
C VAL A 120 15.02 9.89 12.59
N ASP A 121 15.55 10.87 13.31
CA ASP A 121 14.79 12.05 13.73
C ASP A 121 14.31 12.87 12.52
N GLN A 122 15.18 13.06 11.53
CA GLN A 122 14.83 13.78 10.31
C GLN A 122 13.78 13.03 9.49
N LEU A 123 13.92 11.71 9.36
CA LEU A 123 12.95 10.87 8.66
C LEU A 123 11.60 10.87 9.37
N MET A 124 11.59 10.85 10.69
CA MET A 124 10.36 10.92 11.48
C MET A 124 9.63 12.25 11.25
N VAL A 125 10.34 13.37 11.17
CA VAL A 125 9.74 14.66 10.79
C VAL A 125 9.11 14.58 9.39
N GLN A 126 9.81 13.97 8.42
CA GLN A 126 9.31 13.84 7.05
C GLN A 126 8.08 12.92 6.95
N LEU A 127 8.06 11.79 7.66
CA LEU A 127 6.94 10.85 7.68
C LEU A 127 5.68 11.48 8.30
N HIS A 128 5.82 12.20 9.41
CA HIS A 128 4.70 12.94 10.00
C HIS A 128 4.21 14.06 9.09
N ALA A 129 5.12 14.73 8.37
CA ALA A 129 4.77 15.81 7.44
C ALA A 129 4.32 15.32 6.06
N ALA A 130 4.25 14.00 5.82
CA ALA A 130 3.81 13.48 4.53
C ALA A 130 2.37 13.96 4.23
N PRO A 131 2.13 14.50 3.03
CA PRO A 131 0.89 15.20 2.72
C PRO A 131 -0.30 14.23 2.67
N ASP A 132 -1.46 14.74 3.05
CA ASP A 132 -2.72 14.02 2.84
C ASP A 132 -3.01 13.82 1.35
N VAL A 133 -3.68 12.72 1.04
CA VAL A 133 -4.05 12.35 -0.33
C VAL A 133 -5.56 12.50 -0.50
N THR A 134 -5.97 13.22 -1.54
CA THR A 134 -7.37 13.24 -1.97
C THR A 134 -7.62 12.14 -2.98
N VAL A 135 -8.68 11.36 -2.78
CA VAL A 135 -9.05 10.27 -3.68
C VAL A 135 -10.20 10.69 -4.60
N LEU A 136 -10.10 10.27 -5.87
CA LEU A 136 -11.18 10.44 -6.83
C LEU A 136 -12.30 9.40 -6.56
N PRO A 137 -13.54 9.67 -6.99
CA PRO A 137 -14.60 8.67 -6.99
C PRO A 137 -14.16 7.37 -7.67
N CYS A 138 -14.65 6.24 -7.17
CA CYS A 138 -14.46 4.95 -7.82
C CYS A 138 -14.98 4.96 -9.27
N SER A 139 -14.38 4.16 -10.14
CA SER A 139 -14.75 4.03 -11.54
C SER A 139 -14.62 2.59 -12.01
N ASP A 140 -15.73 2.05 -12.52
CA ASP A 140 -15.81 0.70 -13.10
C ASP A 140 -15.75 0.74 -14.64
N ALA A 141 -15.22 1.82 -15.22
CA ALA A 141 -15.05 1.91 -16.66
C ALA A 141 -14.16 0.74 -17.17
N PRO A 142 -14.46 0.13 -18.33
CA PRO A 142 -13.70 -1.02 -18.84
C PRO A 142 -12.18 -0.78 -18.93
N ALA A 143 -11.76 0.46 -19.22
CA ALA A 143 -10.36 0.84 -19.26
C ALA A 143 -9.69 0.77 -17.86
N VAL A 144 -10.41 1.14 -16.80
CA VAL A 144 -9.94 1.04 -15.41
C VAL A 144 -9.81 -0.42 -15.02
N LEU A 145 -10.86 -1.22 -15.19
CA LEU A 145 -10.85 -2.66 -14.85
C LEU A 145 -9.75 -3.42 -15.62
N GLY A 146 -9.59 -3.12 -16.91
CA GLY A 146 -8.50 -3.67 -17.71
C GLY A 146 -7.11 -3.26 -17.22
N ALA A 147 -6.94 -2.02 -16.74
CA ALA A 147 -5.68 -1.56 -16.15
C ALA A 147 -5.40 -2.23 -14.81
N VAL A 148 -6.41 -2.44 -13.97
CA VAL A 148 -6.29 -3.18 -12.71
C VAL A 148 -5.80 -4.60 -13.00
N ARG A 149 -6.47 -5.32 -13.90
CA ARG A 149 -6.08 -6.69 -14.30
C ARG A 149 -4.62 -6.79 -14.70
N ARG A 150 -4.19 -5.97 -15.66
CA ARG A 150 -2.80 -5.97 -16.13
C ARG A 150 -1.79 -5.65 -15.01
N THR A 151 -2.13 -4.73 -14.11
CA THR A 151 -1.20 -4.30 -13.06
C THR A 151 -1.07 -5.34 -11.97
N VAL A 152 -2.19 -5.95 -11.56
CA VAL A 152 -2.23 -7.05 -10.58
C VAL A 152 -1.48 -8.28 -11.11
N GLU A 153 -1.72 -8.66 -12.36
CA GLU A 153 -1.02 -9.78 -13.01
C GLU A 153 0.48 -9.51 -13.15
N ARG A 154 0.88 -8.28 -13.51
CA ARG A 154 2.29 -7.88 -13.59
C ARG A 154 3.00 -7.94 -12.24
N ALA A 155 2.27 -7.71 -11.14
CA ALA A 155 2.80 -7.88 -9.78
C ALA A 155 2.87 -9.34 -9.33
N GLY A 156 2.40 -10.29 -10.16
CA GLY A 156 2.46 -11.72 -9.92
C GLY A 156 1.22 -12.29 -9.22
N PHE A 157 0.17 -11.50 -9.05
CA PHE A 157 -1.07 -11.94 -8.40
C PHE A 157 -2.12 -12.35 -9.43
N LYS A 158 -3.06 -13.18 -9.00
CA LYS A 158 -4.20 -13.61 -9.82
C LYS A 158 -5.47 -12.97 -9.27
N LEU A 159 -6.28 -12.45 -10.18
CA LEU A 159 -7.63 -12.02 -9.85
C LEU A 159 -8.57 -13.23 -9.78
N PRO A 160 -9.57 -13.22 -8.89
CA PRO A 160 -10.57 -14.27 -8.84
C PRO A 160 -11.46 -14.22 -10.10
N SER A 161 -12.13 -15.33 -10.39
CA SER A 161 -12.97 -15.46 -11.59
C SER A 161 -14.18 -14.54 -11.60
N ASP A 162 -14.63 -14.08 -10.43
CA ASP A 162 -15.74 -13.15 -10.22
C ASP A 162 -15.29 -11.68 -10.10
N PHE A 163 -14.01 -11.38 -10.38
CA PHE A 163 -13.54 -10.00 -10.40
C PHE A 163 -14.27 -9.17 -11.47
N PRO A 164 -14.71 -7.93 -11.18
CA PRO A 164 -15.47 -7.13 -12.12
C PRO A 164 -14.66 -6.86 -13.42
N GLY A 165 -15.32 -7.07 -14.57
CA GLY A 165 -14.74 -6.89 -15.91
C GLY A 165 -14.18 -8.18 -16.46
#